data_AF-A0A818W9K3-F1
#
_entry.id   AF-A0A818W9K3-F1
#
_cell.length_a   1.000
_cell.length_b   1.000
_cell.length_c   1.000
_cell.angle_alpha   90.00
_cell.angle_beta   90.00
_cell.angle_gamma   90.00
#
_symmetry.space_group_name_H-M   'P 1'
#
loop_
_entity.id
_entity.type
_entity.pdbx_description
1 polymer ?
#
loop_
_entity_poly.entity_id
_entity_poly.type
_entity_poly.pdbx_seq_one_letter_code
_entity_poly.pdbx_strand_id
1 'polypeptide(L)'
;MVFNNTEEAEEVVIKENQWSYHYTNTTTAGTKKFFRCNKAKARGKQCDAGIYLLFESTNDKVVLFRTTSDHTHDDIQEKPSRIPTEVKKIVQELFELKLKPKAIIEVLHERGIALPSIHQLNNFLRTIKSTKLGPTSISLGEIEQWCLESSQSIPESDDTPFVASYQIIYDDENENEDIGDGDINENKFRFFITTKRLLQIASRSKKIHADATYKLLWQGFPVLIVGTTDLDRHFHLFGMAVCSNEATQDFRFIFRALQEGLQKLNLEEINPDFLITDGADAIRNAFQDVFGE
;
A
#
# COMPACT_ATOMS: atom_id res chain seq x y z
N MET A 1 25.51 49.45 0.92
CA MET A 1 24.83 50.57 1.65
C MET A 1 25.08 50.37 3.14
N VAL A 2 25.28 51.42 3.92
CA VAL A 2 25.60 51.33 5.36
C VAL A 2 24.48 51.98 6.17
N PHE A 3 24.07 51.33 7.25
CA PHE A 3 22.98 51.73 8.13
C PHE A 3 23.48 51.85 9.57
N ASN A 4 22.83 52.70 10.36
CA ASN A 4 23.22 52.96 11.76
C ASN A 4 22.55 52.02 12.76
N ASN A 5 21.52 51.28 12.33
CA ASN A 5 20.84 50.29 13.16
C ASN A 5 20.26 49.17 12.29
N THR A 6 19.87 48.08 12.95
CA THR A 6 19.30 46.88 12.34
C THR A 6 17.95 47.13 11.69
N GLU A 7 17.09 47.92 12.32
CA GLU A 7 15.72 48.15 11.88
C GLU A 7 15.68 48.88 10.52
N GLU A 8 16.50 49.92 10.34
CA GLU A 8 16.66 50.64 9.08
C GLU A 8 17.12 49.73 7.95
N ALA A 9 18.09 48.85 8.23
CA ALA A 9 18.65 47.94 7.25
C ALA A 9 17.62 46.90 6.79
N GLU A 10 16.83 46.36 7.72
CA GLU A 10 15.77 45.38 7.41
C GLU A 10 14.58 46.04 6.71
N GLU A 11 14.19 47.25 7.11
CA GLU A 11 13.13 48.00 6.44
C GLU A 11 13.41 48.24 4.95
N VAL A 12 14.66 48.54 4.58
CA VAL A 12 15.02 48.73 3.17
C VAL A 12 14.85 47.44 2.38
N VAL A 13 15.26 46.29 2.94
CA VAL A 13 15.08 44.99 2.30
C VAL A 13 13.59 44.65 2.13
N ILE A 14 12.78 44.97 3.13
CA ILE A 14 11.33 44.77 3.11
C ILE A 14 10.66 45.69 2.06
N LYS A 15 11.03 46.98 2.00
CA LYS A 15 10.49 47.96 1.06
C LYS A 15 10.72 47.58 -0.40
N GLU A 16 11.80 46.86 -0.71
CA GLU A 16 12.07 46.36 -2.07
C GLU A 16 11.11 45.26 -2.52
N ASN A 17 10.47 44.55 -1.58
CA ASN A 17 9.47 43.51 -1.84
C ASN A 17 9.89 42.41 -2.85
N GLN A 18 11.20 42.20 -3.03
CA GLN A 18 11.78 41.24 -3.97
C GLN A 18 12.59 40.14 -3.27
N TRP A 19 12.72 40.22 -1.95
CA TRP A 19 13.63 39.40 -1.16
C TRP A 19 12.88 38.59 -0.10
N SER A 20 13.31 37.35 0.10
CA SER A 20 12.86 36.47 1.19
C SER A 20 14.07 36.01 1.99
N TYR A 21 13.91 35.89 3.30
CA TYR A 21 14.94 35.37 4.18
C TYR A 21 15.34 33.95 3.75
N HIS A 22 16.65 33.68 3.71
CA HIS A 22 17.17 32.36 3.37
C HIS A 22 17.79 31.65 4.57
N TYR A 23 18.88 32.22 5.11
CA TYR A 23 19.55 31.71 6.30
C TYR A 23 20.45 32.79 6.92
N THR A 24 20.92 32.53 8.13
CA THR A 24 21.89 33.37 8.86
C THR A 24 23.16 32.58 9.13
N ASN A 25 24.31 33.23 9.03
CA ASN A 25 25.60 32.68 9.39
C ASN A 25 26.30 33.62 10.39
N THR A 26 26.64 33.12 11.58
CA THR A 26 27.30 33.89 12.63
C THR A 26 28.74 33.41 12.82
N THR A 27 29.66 34.35 12.80
CA THR A 27 31.10 34.13 12.99
C THR A 27 31.66 35.07 14.06
N THR A 28 32.91 34.88 14.46
CA THR A 28 33.59 35.79 15.42
C THR A 28 33.69 37.24 14.94
N ALA A 29 33.66 37.45 13.62
CA ALA A 29 33.71 38.77 12.99
C ALA A 29 32.33 39.45 12.86
N GLY A 30 31.24 38.74 13.18
CA GLY A 30 29.88 39.28 13.04
C GLY A 30 28.88 38.27 12.45
N THR A 31 27.65 38.75 12.26
CA THR A 31 26.52 37.96 11.74
C THR A 31 26.18 38.39 10.32
N LYS A 32 25.96 37.41 9.42
CA LYS A 32 25.49 37.63 8.05
C LYS A 32 24.09 37.06 7.88
N LYS A 33 23.13 37.89 7.48
CA LYS A 33 21.76 37.48 7.17
C LYS A 33 21.58 37.49 5.65
N PHE A 34 21.42 36.31 5.06
CA PHE A 34 21.29 36.12 3.62
C PHE A 34 19.83 36.13 3.18
N PHE A 35 19.56 36.81 2.08
CA PHE A 35 18.25 36.85 1.44
C PHE A 35 18.37 36.43 -0.02
N ARG A 36 17.29 35.86 -0.54
CA ARG A 36 17.18 35.41 -1.92
C ARG A 36 15.97 36.03 -2.59
N CYS A 37 15.95 36.02 -3.92
CA CYS A 37 14.78 36.44 -4.68
C CYS A 37 13.53 35.64 -4.26
N ASN A 38 12.43 36.33 -3.94
CA ASN A 38 11.17 35.70 -3.53
C ASN A 38 10.35 35.11 -4.70
N LYS A 39 10.68 35.46 -5.94
CA LYS A 39 10.06 34.92 -7.16
C LYS A 39 10.63 33.57 -7.59
N ALA A 40 11.80 33.18 -7.08
CA ALA A 40 12.37 31.86 -7.31
C ALA A 40 11.89 30.87 -6.24
N LYS A 41 11.62 29.61 -6.63
CA LYS A 41 11.18 28.58 -5.68
C LYS A 41 12.23 28.28 -4.63
N ALA A 42 11.74 27.94 -3.44
CA ALA A 42 12.59 27.74 -2.28
C ALA A 42 13.60 26.59 -2.41
N ARG A 43 13.21 25.56 -3.17
CA ARG A 43 13.97 24.35 -3.44
C ARG A 43 13.99 24.17 -4.96
N GLY A 44 15.09 24.54 -5.60
CA GLY A 44 15.24 24.56 -7.06
C GLY A 44 16.39 25.46 -7.50
N LYS A 45 16.55 25.63 -8.82
CA LYS A 45 17.50 26.62 -9.37
C LYS A 45 17.17 27.99 -8.78
N GLN A 46 18.14 28.63 -8.14
CA GLN A 46 17.97 29.95 -7.55
C GLN A 46 18.22 31.03 -8.59
N CYS A 47 17.61 32.19 -8.38
CA CYS A 47 17.95 33.42 -9.09
C CYS A 47 19.39 33.82 -8.76
N ASP A 48 20.14 34.31 -9.75
CA ASP A 48 21.54 34.69 -9.57
C ASP A 48 21.71 35.95 -8.73
N ALA A 49 20.68 36.81 -8.70
CA ALA A 49 20.62 37.96 -7.80
C ALA A 49 20.44 37.55 -6.33
N GLY A 50 21.30 38.06 -5.45
CA GLY A 50 21.32 37.81 -4.02
C GLY A 50 21.75 39.03 -3.22
N ILE A 51 21.28 39.12 -1.97
CA ILE A 51 21.71 40.17 -1.03
C ILE A 51 22.01 39.56 0.33
N TYR A 52 22.85 40.24 1.11
CA TYR A 52 23.01 39.93 2.53
C TYR A 52 23.27 41.19 3.36
N LEU A 53 22.81 41.14 4.61
CA LEU A 53 23.14 42.13 5.64
C LEU A 53 24.29 41.60 6.49
N LEU A 54 25.35 42.39 6.65
CA LEU A 54 26.46 42.14 7.56
C LEU A 54 26.31 43.01 8.80
N PHE A 55 26.20 42.36 9.95
CA PHE A 55 26.21 42.96 11.28
C PHE A 55 27.62 42.76 11.85
N GLU A 56 28.42 43.82 11.88
CA GLU A 56 29.80 43.74 12.39
C GLU A 56 29.81 43.57 13.91
N SER A 57 30.74 42.78 14.45
CA SER A 57 30.81 42.56 15.91
C SER A 57 31.42 43.73 16.69
N THR A 58 32.08 44.66 15.99
CA THR A 58 32.85 45.76 16.58
C THR A 58 32.11 47.10 16.61
N ASN A 59 30.97 47.21 15.94
CA ASN A 59 30.15 48.41 15.89
C ASN A 59 28.69 48.07 15.57
N ASP A 60 27.78 49.01 15.84
CA ASP A 60 26.34 48.82 15.58
C ASP A 60 25.94 49.09 14.12
N LYS A 61 26.91 49.15 13.19
CA LYS A 61 26.62 49.41 11.77
C LYS A 61 26.23 48.12 11.07
N VAL A 62 25.30 48.27 10.14
CA VAL A 62 24.85 47.19 9.27
C VAL A 62 25.16 47.53 7.83
N VAL A 63 25.80 46.61 7.12
CA VAL A 63 26.18 46.80 5.71
C VAL A 63 25.37 45.87 4.82
N LEU A 64 24.61 46.45 3.89
CA LEU A 64 23.92 45.71 2.83
C LEU A 64 24.84 45.53 1.62
N PHE A 65 25.05 44.26 1.28
CA PHE A 65 25.75 43.80 0.10
C PHE A 65 24.77 43.23 -0.92
N ARG A 66 25.06 43.47 -2.20
CA ARG A 66 24.29 42.94 -3.33
C ARG A 66 25.25 42.28 -4.31
N THR A 67 24.80 41.22 -4.95
CA THR A 67 25.47 40.68 -6.13
C THR A 67 25.40 41.67 -7.29
N THR A 68 26.36 41.61 -8.21
CA THR A 68 26.34 42.40 -9.45
C THR A 68 25.43 41.82 -10.53
N SER A 69 24.90 40.61 -10.32
CA SER A 69 24.03 39.92 -11.26
C SER A 69 22.59 40.43 -11.18
N ASP A 70 21.97 40.59 -12.35
CA ASP A 70 20.54 40.90 -12.47
C ASP A 70 19.67 39.69 -12.10
N HIS A 71 18.38 39.95 -11.91
CA HIS A 71 17.40 38.92 -11.60
C HIS A 71 17.15 37.99 -12.80
N THR A 72 17.49 36.70 -12.66
CA THR A 72 17.32 35.65 -13.70
C THR A 72 16.12 34.74 -13.45
N HIS A 73 15.13 35.17 -12.65
CA HIS A 73 14.00 34.32 -12.26
C HIS A 73 13.02 34.02 -13.40
N ASP A 74 12.95 34.87 -14.43
CA ASP A 74 12.07 34.67 -15.60
C ASP A 74 12.59 33.53 -16.51
N ASP A 75 13.90 33.25 -16.49
CA ASP A 75 14.54 32.19 -17.29
C ASP A 75 14.43 30.80 -16.63
N ILE A 76 13.88 30.72 -15.42
CA ILE A 76 13.68 29.46 -14.71
C ILE A 76 12.41 28.80 -15.26
N GLN A 77 12.54 28.09 -16.39
CA GLN A 77 11.44 27.32 -16.98
C GLN A 77 10.89 26.31 -15.97
N GLU A 78 9.64 26.50 -15.54
CA GLU A 78 8.98 25.58 -14.64
C GLU A 78 8.38 24.39 -15.41
N LYS A 79 8.75 23.16 -15.02
CA LYS A 79 7.93 22.00 -15.38
C LYS A 79 6.60 22.09 -14.63
N PRO A 80 5.45 21.82 -15.28
CA PRO A 80 4.16 21.85 -14.62
C PRO A 80 4.16 20.86 -13.44
N SER A 81 3.84 21.36 -12.25
CA SER A 81 3.90 20.56 -11.01
C SER A 81 2.78 19.51 -10.95
N ARG A 82 1.71 19.67 -11.72
CA ARG A 82 0.52 18.82 -11.72
C ARG A 82 0.25 18.20 -13.08
N ILE A 83 -0.24 16.97 -13.07
CA ILE A 83 -0.76 16.29 -14.26
C ILE A 83 -2.07 17.00 -14.67
N PRO A 84 -2.24 17.40 -15.94
CA PRO A 84 -3.49 17.95 -16.45
C PRO A 84 -4.69 17.00 -16.25
N THR A 85 -5.89 17.56 -16.11
CA THR A 85 -7.10 16.80 -15.78
C THR A 85 -7.48 15.80 -16.88
N GLU A 86 -7.25 16.16 -18.13
CA GLU A 86 -7.47 15.36 -19.32
C GLU A 86 -6.55 14.13 -19.33
N VAL A 87 -5.28 14.34 -19.01
CA VAL A 87 -4.29 13.25 -18.90
C VAL A 87 -4.63 12.33 -17.72
N LYS A 88 -5.12 12.88 -16.60
CA LYS A 88 -5.58 12.07 -15.46
C LYS A 88 -6.72 11.11 -15.83
N LYS A 89 -7.69 11.56 -16.63
CA LYS A 89 -8.79 10.70 -17.11
C LYS A 89 -8.28 9.54 -17.94
N ILE A 90 -7.38 9.81 -18.88
CA ILE A 90 -6.77 8.77 -19.74
C ILE A 90 -5.95 7.80 -18.89
N VAL A 91 -5.15 8.30 -17.94
CA VAL A 91 -4.39 7.43 -17.02
C VAL A 91 -5.32 6.55 -16.19
N GLN A 92 -6.48 7.06 -15.77
CA GLN A 92 -7.48 6.29 -15.04
C GLN A 92 -8.08 5.17 -15.90
N GLU A 93 -8.44 5.44 -17.15
CA GLU A 93 -8.91 4.42 -18.11
C GLU A 93 -7.85 3.33 -18.33
N LEU A 94 -6.59 3.71 -18.55
CA LEU A 94 -5.50 2.77 -18.74
C LEU A 94 -5.20 1.95 -17.46
N PHE A 95 -5.44 2.54 -16.29
CA PHE A 95 -5.34 1.84 -15.01
C PHE A 95 -6.45 0.78 -14.87
N GLU A 96 -7.68 1.06 -15.28
CA GLU A 96 -8.79 0.09 -15.27
C GLU A 96 -8.51 -1.10 -16.20
N LEU A 97 -7.78 -0.88 -17.28
CA LEU A 97 -7.26 -1.93 -18.17
C LEU A 97 -6.05 -2.70 -17.58
N LYS A 98 -5.68 -2.44 -16.32
CA LYS A 98 -4.57 -3.08 -15.59
C LYS A 98 -3.19 -2.87 -16.21
N LEU A 99 -2.98 -1.79 -16.95
CA LEU A 99 -1.66 -1.46 -17.49
C LEU A 99 -0.67 -1.04 -16.39
N LYS A 100 0.60 -1.41 -16.56
CA LYS A 100 1.70 -0.99 -15.68
C LYS A 100 2.12 0.45 -16.01
N PRO A 101 2.74 1.18 -15.05
CA PRO A 101 3.13 2.58 -15.25
C PRO A 101 3.97 2.86 -16.51
N LYS A 102 4.88 1.95 -16.86
CA LYS A 102 5.71 2.08 -18.08
C LYS A 102 4.86 2.02 -19.36
N ALA A 103 3.96 1.04 -19.44
CA ALA A 103 3.03 0.91 -20.57
C ALA A 103 2.09 2.10 -20.67
N ILE A 104 1.65 2.66 -19.53
CA ILE A 104 0.85 3.90 -19.52
C ILE A 104 1.62 5.06 -20.16
N ILE A 105 2.91 5.23 -19.84
CA ILE A 105 3.75 6.27 -20.45
C ILE A 105 3.92 6.04 -21.96
N GLU A 106 4.15 4.81 -22.38
CA GLU A 106 4.28 4.44 -23.80
C GLU A 106 3.00 4.80 -24.57
N VAL A 107 1.83 4.45 -24.04
CA VAL A 107 0.54 4.81 -24.65
C VAL A 107 0.32 6.32 -24.70
N LEU A 108 0.70 7.07 -23.66
CA LEU A 108 0.61 8.52 -23.67
C LEU A 108 1.55 9.14 -24.73
N HIS A 109 2.74 8.56 -24.91
CA HIS A 109 3.71 9.00 -25.91
C HIS A 109 3.19 8.75 -27.34
N GLU A 110 2.67 7.54 -27.61
CA GLU A 110 2.07 7.18 -28.91
C GLU A 110 0.90 8.10 -29.28
N ARG A 111 0.13 8.56 -28.28
CA ARG A 111 -0.99 9.49 -28.47
C ARG A 111 -0.56 10.96 -28.61
N GLY A 112 0.74 11.27 -28.56
CA GLY A 112 1.25 12.64 -28.66
C GLY A 112 0.86 13.53 -27.47
N ILE A 113 0.57 12.94 -26.31
CA ILE A 113 0.12 13.66 -25.11
C ILE A 113 1.32 14.06 -24.27
N ALA A 114 1.25 15.25 -23.64
CA ALA A 114 2.28 15.71 -22.72
C ALA A 114 2.55 14.69 -21.60
N LEU A 115 3.78 14.18 -21.54
CA LEU A 115 4.15 13.10 -20.63
C LEU A 115 4.32 13.62 -19.19
N PRO A 116 3.60 13.05 -18.20
CA PRO A 116 3.92 13.29 -16.80
C PRO A 116 5.27 12.64 -16.45
N SER A 117 5.94 13.15 -15.43
CA SER A 117 7.07 12.42 -14.87
C SER A 117 6.61 11.10 -14.26
N ILE A 118 7.48 10.08 -14.27
CA ILE A 118 7.22 8.77 -13.65
C ILE A 118 6.78 8.92 -12.18
N HIS A 119 7.35 9.90 -11.46
CA HIS A 119 6.99 10.19 -10.07
C HIS A 119 5.58 10.77 -9.94
N GLN A 120 5.20 11.72 -10.80
CA GLN A 120 3.82 12.24 -10.83
C GLN A 120 2.82 11.14 -11.16
N LEU A 121 3.13 10.28 -12.14
CA LEU A 121 2.29 9.16 -12.51
C LEU A 121 2.11 8.18 -11.35
N ASN A 122 3.21 7.73 -10.73
CA ASN A 122 3.16 6.81 -9.60
C ASN A 122 2.39 7.39 -8.40
N ASN A 123 2.55 8.69 -8.13
CA ASN A 123 1.77 9.36 -7.08
C ASN A 123 0.28 9.36 -7.42
N PHE A 124 -0.10 9.67 -8.65
CA PHE A 124 -1.48 9.69 -9.07
C PHE A 124 -2.11 8.27 -9.07
N LEU A 125 -1.37 7.27 -9.53
CA LEU A 125 -1.79 5.86 -9.45
C LEU A 125 -1.94 5.39 -8.01
N ARG A 126 -1.07 5.83 -7.09
CA ARG A 126 -1.22 5.57 -5.65
C ARG A 126 -2.52 6.18 -5.12
N THR A 127 -2.85 7.42 -5.51
CA THR A 127 -4.13 8.04 -5.14
C THR A 127 -5.30 7.23 -5.67
N ILE A 128 -5.31 6.86 -6.95
CA ILE A 128 -6.39 6.03 -7.53
C ILE A 128 -6.54 4.71 -6.76
N LYS A 129 -5.43 4.01 -6.49
CA LYS A 129 -5.43 2.77 -5.71
C LYS A 129 -6.00 2.98 -4.32
N SER A 130 -5.57 4.04 -3.62
CA SER A 130 -6.05 4.32 -2.27
C SER A 130 -7.53 4.69 -2.23
N THR A 131 -8.04 5.40 -3.24
CA THR A 131 -9.46 5.74 -3.35
C THR A 131 -10.32 4.52 -3.69
N LYS A 132 -9.81 3.60 -4.51
CA LYS A 132 -10.58 2.44 -4.99
C LYS A 132 -10.48 1.21 -4.10
N LEU A 133 -9.29 0.95 -3.56
CA LEU A 133 -8.96 -0.26 -2.80
C LEU A 133 -8.82 0.01 -1.30
N GLY A 134 -8.95 1.28 -0.87
CA GLY A 134 -8.73 1.68 0.52
C GLY A 134 -7.26 1.88 0.87
N PRO A 135 -6.95 2.08 2.16
CA PRO A 135 -5.58 2.26 2.64
C PRO A 135 -4.69 1.05 2.32
N THR A 136 -3.39 1.28 2.23
CA THR A 136 -2.40 0.21 1.94
C THR A 136 -2.16 -0.72 3.13
N SER A 137 -2.59 -0.32 4.31
CA SER A 137 -2.53 -1.10 5.54
C SER A 137 -3.96 -1.32 6.02
N ILE A 138 -4.23 -2.55 6.46
CA ILE A 138 -5.47 -2.94 7.11
C ILE A 138 -5.09 -3.54 8.46
N SER A 139 -5.77 -3.13 9.51
CA SER A 139 -5.59 -3.64 10.88
C SER A 139 -6.31 -4.97 11.06
N LEU A 140 -5.91 -5.75 12.07
CA LEU A 140 -6.53 -7.04 12.36
C LEU A 140 -8.03 -6.89 12.65
N GLY A 141 -8.42 -5.85 13.41
CA GLY A 141 -9.82 -5.56 13.74
C GLY A 141 -10.64 -5.13 12.52
N GLU A 142 -10.05 -4.43 11.55
CA GLU A 142 -10.73 -4.14 10.28
C GLU A 142 -10.97 -5.42 9.48
N ILE A 143 -10.04 -6.38 9.50
CA ILE A 143 -10.27 -7.67 8.83
C ILE A 143 -11.30 -8.52 9.57
N GLU A 144 -11.29 -8.52 10.90
CA GLU A 144 -12.29 -9.21 11.71
C GLU A 144 -13.69 -8.68 11.43
N GLN A 145 -13.86 -7.35 11.43
CA GLN A 145 -15.12 -6.71 11.08
C GLN A 145 -15.58 -7.07 9.66
N TRP A 146 -14.66 -7.04 8.69
CA TRP A 146 -14.96 -7.46 7.32
C TRP A 146 -15.38 -8.94 7.24
N CYS A 147 -14.73 -9.83 7.99
CA CYS A 147 -15.10 -11.25 8.05
C CYS A 147 -16.49 -11.45 8.66
N LEU A 148 -16.80 -10.72 9.73
CA LEU A 148 -18.11 -10.74 10.37
C LEU A 148 -19.20 -10.30 9.37
N GLU A 149 -19.04 -9.13 8.75
CA GLU A 149 -20.00 -8.61 7.77
C GLU A 149 -20.17 -9.54 6.57
N SER A 150 -19.04 -10.04 6.03
CA SER A 150 -19.06 -10.91 4.86
C SER A 150 -19.64 -12.30 5.15
N SER A 151 -19.58 -12.77 6.39
CA SER A 151 -20.05 -14.12 6.76
C SER A 151 -21.54 -14.16 7.15
N GLN A 152 -22.15 -13.00 7.44
CA GLN A 152 -23.56 -12.87 7.84
C GLN A 152 -24.55 -13.19 6.73
N SER A 153 -24.21 -12.90 5.48
CA SER A 153 -25.11 -13.12 4.35
C SER A 153 -24.36 -13.65 3.14
N ILE A 154 -24.97 -14.61 2.46
CA ILE A 154 -24.43 -15.15 1.22
C ILE A 154 -24.81 -14.17 0.09
N PRO A 155 -23.84 -13.70 -0.71
CA PRO A 155 -24.13 -12.78 -1.82
C PRO A 155 -25.15 -13.35 -2.80
N GLU A 156 -25.93 -12.49 -3.48
CA GLU A 156 -26.89 -12.97 -4.49
C GLU A 156 -26.17 -13.61 -5.70
N SER A 157 -25.12 -12.94 -6.20
CA SER A 157 -24.35 -13.41 -7.35
C SER A 157 -23.44 -14.59 -7.02
N ASP A 158 -23.35 -15.54 -7.95
CA ASP A 158 -22.55 -16.76 -7.80
C ASP A 158 -21.04 -16.51 -7.81
N ASP A 159 -20.61 -15.36 -8.33
CA ASP A 159 -19.21 -14.96 -8.48
C ASP A 159 -18.73 -13.94 -7.45
N THR A 160 -19.63 -13.45 -6.61
CA THR A 160 -19.24 -12.54 -5.55
C THR A 160 -18.64 -13.35 -4.41
N PRO A 161 -17.38 -13.08 -4.01
CA PRO A 161 -16.74 -13.78 -2.91
C PRO A 161 -17.35 -13.41 -1.56
N PHE A 162 -17.33 -14.37 -0.64
CA PHE A 162 -17.71 -14.17 0.76
C PHE A 162 -16.86 -15.04 1.69
N VAL A 163 -16.84 -14.67 2.97
CA VAL A 163 -16.17 -15.41 4.03
C VAL A 163 -17.05 -16.57 4.49
N ALA A 164 -16.65 -17.79 4.15
CA ALA A 164 -17.38 -18.99 4.55
C ALA A 164 -17.11 -19.36 6.01
N SER A 165 -15.88 -19.19 6.49
CA SER A 165 -15.51 -19.39 7.89
C SER A 165 -14.32 -18.51 8.25
N TYR A 166 -14.18 -18.14 9.52
CA TYR A 166 -13.03 -17.38 10.02
C TYR A 166 -12.80 -17.66 11.50
N GLN A 167 -11.55 -17.49 11.92
CA GLN A 167 -11.08 -17.59 13.30
C GLN A 167 -10.01 -16.51 13.47
N ILE A 168 -10.34 -15.46 14.20
CA ILE A 168 -9.44 -14.32 14.42
C ILE A 168 -9.33 -14.11 15.93
N ILE A 169 -8.35 -14.75 16.54
CA ILE A 169 -7.96 -14.55 17.93
C ILE A 169 -6.45 -14.31 17.92
N TYR A 170 -5.95 -13.45 18.78
CA TYR A 170 -4.64 -12.82 18.68
C TYR A 170 -4.16 -12.51 20.09
N ASP A 171 -2.88 -12.72 20.36
CA ASP A 171 -2.18 -12.50 21.63
C ASP A 171 -1.06 -11.46 21.35
N ASP A 172 -0.83 -10.36 22.08
CA ASP A 172 -0.47 -10.03 23.49
C ASP A 172 1.03 -10.20 23.86
N GLU A 173 1.63 -9.16 24.48
CA GLU A 173 3.08 -8.82 24.45
C GLU A 173 4.05 -9.67 25.32
N ASN A 174 3.62 -10.75 25.99
CA ASN A 174 4.51 -11.58 26.83
C ASN A 174 4.28 -13.08 26.59
N GLU A 175 5.11 -13.72 25.75
CA GLU A 175 5.27 -15.19 25.73
C GLU A 175 5.77 -15.67 27.10
N ASN A 176 4.87 -15.94 28.05
CA ASN A 176 5.18 -16.63 29.30
C ASN A 176 4.63 -18.06 29.28
N GLU A 177 5.59 -18.97 29.35
CA GLU A 177 5.63 -20.24 30.08
C GLU A 177 5.07 -21.53 29.47
N ASP A 178 5.96 -22.52 29.51
CA ASP A 178 5.94 -23.87 28.94
C ASP A 178 4.80 -24.79 29.43
N ILE A 179 4.34 -25.62 28.49
CA ILE A 179 4.11 -27.08 28.53
C ILE A 179 3.58 -27.70 29.84
N GLY A 180 2.33 -28.18 29.80
CA GLY A 180 1.83 -29.18 30.75
C GLY A 180 0.33 -29.49 30.63
N ASP A 181 -0.02 -30.35 29.66
CA ASP A 181 -1.29 -31.09 29.50
C ASP A 181 -2.61 -30.40 29.93
N GLY A 182 -3.37 -29.90 28.95
CA GLY A 182 -4.74 -29.43 29.16
C GLY A 182 -5.29 -28.56 28.04
N ASP A 183 -5.24 -27.24 28.23
CA ASP A 183 -5.84 -26.26 27.31
C ASP A 183 -5.46 -24.84 27.75
N ILE A 184 -4.66 -24.10 26.96
CA ILE A 184 -4.86 -22.69 26.50
C ILE A 184 -3.89 -22.45 25.32
N ASN A 185 -4.40 -22.19 24.10
CA ASN A 185 -3.59 -21.78 22.94
C ASN A 185 -4.40 -20.84 22.03
N GLU A 186 -4.19 -19.52 22.12
CA GLU A 186 -5.08 -18.51 21.52
C GLU A 186 -4.47 -17.49 20.54
N ASN A 187 -3.46 -17.86 19.75
CA ASN A 187 -3.09 -17.08 18.56
C ASN A 187 -3.62 -17.74 17.28
N LYS A 188 -4.54 -17.08 16.58
CA LYS A 188 -5.21 -17.55 15.36
C LYS A 188 -5.67 -16.37 14.50
N PHE A 189 -4.96 -15.95 13.47
CA PHE A 189 -5.59 -15.13 12.42
C PHE A 189 -5.73 -15.95 11.15
N ARG A 190 -6.96 -16.38 10.85
CA ARG A 190 -7.29 -17.07 9.60
C ARG A 190 -8.72 -16.85 9.16
N PHE A 191 -8.93 -16.74 7.86
CA PHE A 191 -10.27 -16.65 7.27
C PHE A 191 -10.27 -17.31 5.89
N PHE A 192 -11.39 -17.92 5.53
CA PHE A 192 -11.57 -18.66 4.28
C PHE A 192 -12.59 -17.97 3.38
N ILE A 193 -12.15 -17.63 2.16
CA ILE A 193 -12.95 -16.97 1.13
C ILE A 193 -13.29 -17.97 0.04
N THR A 194 -14.55 -17.95 -0.40
CA THR A 194 -15.05 -18.72 -1.53
C THR A 194 -16.17 -17.97 -2.27
N THR A 195 -16.71 -18.56 -3.34
CA THR A 195 -17.93 -18.11 -4.02
C THR A 195 -18.92 -19.27 -4.13
N LYS A 196 -20.19 -19.00 -4.42
CA LYS A 196 -21.18 -20.07 -4.64
C LYS A 196 -20.75 -21.01 -5.76
N ARG A 197 -20.22 -20.46 -6.86
CA ARG A 197 -19.75 -21.27 -7.98
C ARG A 197 -18.64 -22.23 -7.58
N LEU A 198 -17.67 -21.77 -6.78
CA LEU A 198 -16.56 -22.63 -6.34
C LEU A 198 -17.07 -23.75 -5.42
N LEU A 199 -18.01 -23.46 -4.51
CA LEU A 199 -18.63 -24.45 -3.64
C LEU A 199 -19.50 -25.47 -4.41
N GLN A 200 -20.18 -25.06 -5.48
CA GLN A 200 -20.90 -25.98 -6.37
C GLN A 200 -19.98 -26.95 -7.12
N ILE A 201 -18.75 -26.53 -7.42
CA ILE A 201 -17.73 -27.44 -7.98
C ILE A 201 -17.24 -28.39 -6.88
N ALA A 202 -16.99 -27.87 -5.68
CA ALA A 202 -16.54 -28.66 -4.53
C ALA A 202 -17.52 -29.79 -4.19
N SER A 203 -18.83 -29.53 -4.16
CA SER A 203 -19.85 -30.55 -3.83
C SER A 203 -19.91 -31.72 -4.81
N ARG A 204 -19.35 -31.57 -6.01
CA ARG A 204 -19.30 -32.60 -7.05
C ARG A 204 -17.94 -33.30 -7.15
N SER A 205 -16.97 -32.88 -6.36
CA SER A 205 -15.61 -33.39 -6.45
C SER A 205 -15.37 -34.54 -5.49
N LYS A 206 -14.66 -35.55 -5.98
CA LYS A 206 -14.12 -36.67 -5.18
C LYS A 206 -12.63 -36.56 -4.92
N LYS A 207 -12.00 -35.49 -5.41
CA LYS A 207 -10.57 -35.22 -5.25
C LYS A 207 -10.39 -33.87 -4.60
N ILE A 208 -9.51 -33.79 -3.61
CA ILE A 208 -9.07 -32.53 -3.02
C ILE A 208 -7.59 -32.35 -3.30
N HIS A 209 -7.26 -31.18 -3.81
CA HIS A 209 -5.90 -30.67 -3.89
C HIS A 209 -5.75 -29.62 -2.80
N ALA A 210 -4.65 -29.65 -2.06
CA ALA A 210 -4.32 -28.66 -1.06
C ALA A 210 -2.84 -28.29 -1.13
N ASP A 211 -2.56 -26.99 -1.07
CA ASP A 211 -1.21 -26.42 -1.16
C ASP A 211 -1.17 -25.05 -0.48
N ALA A 212 0.02 -24.55 -0.18
CA ALA A 212 0.24 -23.22 0.36
C ALA A 212 1.01 -22.31 -0.61
N THR A 213 0.59 -21.05 -0.72
CA THR A 213 1.21 -20.08 -1.62
C THR A 213 1.46 -18.73 -0.94
N TYR A 214 2.68 -18.21 -1.12
CA TYR A 214 3.14 -16.98 -0.47
C TYR A 214 3.18 -15.77 -1.41
N LYS A 215 2.99 -15.97 -2.72
CA LYS A 215 3.19 -14.92 -3.74
C LYS A 215 2.04 -13.92 -3.85
N LEU A 216 0.98 -14.08 -3.06
CA LEU A 216 -0.26 -13.33 -3.19
C LEU A 216 -0.35 -12.14 -2.23
N LEU A 217 0.34 -12.16 -1.08
CA LEU A 217 0.21 -11.16 -0.03
C LEU A 217 1.53 -10.45 0.25
N TRP A 218 1.46 -9.12 0.40
CA TRP A 218 2.65 -8.29 0.65
C TRP A 218 3.17 -8.44 2.08
N GLN A 219 2.28 -8.78 3.01
CA GLN A 219 2.55 -9.01 4.43
C GLN A 219 3.23 -10.36 4.69
N GLY A 220 3.34 -11.23 3.68
CA GLY A 220 4.04 -12.52 3.81
C GLY A 220 3.24 -13.61 4.52
N PHE A 221 1.97 -13.37 4.88
CA PHE A 221 1.10 -14.42 5.42
C PHE A 221 0.87 -15.52 4.37
N PRO A 222 0.87 -16.79 4.79
CA PRO A 222 0.55 -17.91 3.90
C PRO A 222 -0.89 -17.81 3.40
N VAL A 223 -1.07 -18.09 2.11
CA VAL A 223 -2.39 -18.32 1.50
C VAL A 223 -2.52 -19.79 1.20
N LEU A 224 -3.37 -20.47 1.95
CA LEU A 224 -3.70 -21.88 1.73
C LEU A 224 -4.78 -21.97 0.66
N ILE A 225 -4.63 -22.87 -0.30
CA ILE A 225 -5.62 -23.09 -1.35
C ILE A 225 -6.16 -24.51 -1.29
N VAL A 226 -7.44 -24.66 -1.61
CA VAL A 226 -8.09 -25.96 -1.83
C VAL A 226 -8.81 -25.96 -3.15
N GLY A 227 -8.75 -27.08 -3.87
CA GLY A 227 -9.37 -27.22 -5.18
C GLY A 227 -9.39 -28.65 -5.70
N THR A 228 -9.63 -28.80 -6.99
CA THR A 228 -9.60 -30.10 -7.70
C THR A 228 -9.05 -29.93 -9.10
N THR A 229 -8.84 -31.04 -9.79
CA THR A 229 -8.49 -31.06 -11.21
C THR A 229 -9.55 -31.83 -11.99
N ASP A 230 -10.00 -31.26 -13.10
CA ASP A 230 -10.96 -31.92 -14.00
C ASP A 230 -10.30 -32.98 -14.90
N LEU A 231 -11.08 -33.57 -15.81
CA LEU A 231 -10.58 -34.56 -16.77
C LEU A 231 -9.67 -33.95 -17.84
N ASP A 232 -9.81 -32.66 -18.11
CA ASP A 232 -8.98 -31.91 -19.06
C ASP A 232 -7.66 -31.41 -18.42
N ARG A 233 -7.40 -31.79 -17.16
CA ARG A 233 -6.22 -31.41 -16.37
C ARG A 233 -6.17 -29.93 -16.01
N HIS A 234 -7.30 -29.24 -16.01
CA HIS A 234 -7.40 -27.88 -15.48
C HIS A 234 -7.68 -27.92 -13.99
N PHE A 235 -6.94 -27.09 -13.26
CA PHE A 235 -7.17 -26.89 -11.83
C PHE A 235 -8.35 -25.93 -11.60
N HIS A 236 -9.25 -26.32 -10.72
CA HIS A 236 -10.43 -25.56 -10.30
C HIS A 236 -10.35 -25.31 -8.80
N LEU A 237 -10.39 -24.04 -8.41
CA LEU A 237 -10.33 -23.64 -7.01
C LEU A 237 -11.67 -23.89 -6.31
N PHE A 238 -11.64 -24.27 -5.04
CA PHE A 238 -12.81 -24.29 -4.14
C PHE A 238 -12.83 -23.08 -3.23
N GLY A 239 -11.66 -22.62 -2.79
CA GLY A 239 -11.49 -21.39 -2.05
C GLY A 239 -10.05 -21.22 -1.59
N MET A 240 -9.82 -20.14 -0.85
CA MET A 240 -8.51 -19.81 -0.30
C MET A 240 -8.64 -19.33 1.13
N ALA A 241 -7.71 -19.71 1.99
CA ALA A 241 -7.59 -19.18 3.33
C ALA A 241 -6.33 -18.33 3.44
N VAL A 242 -6.43 -17.19 4.11
CA VAL A 242 -5.24 -16.48 4.62
C VAL A 242 -5.05 -16.94 6.05
N CYS A 243 -3.84 -17.36 6.42
CA CYS A 243 -3.55 -17.90 7.75
C CYS A 243 -2.31 -17.24 8.36
N SER A 244 -2.14 -17.32 9.67
CA SER A 244 -0.89 -16.94 10.34
C SER A 244 0.25 -17.91 10.04
N ASN A 245 -0.07 -19.21 9.90
CA ASN A 245 0.87 -20.33 9.80
C ASN A 245 0.42 -21.38 8.76
N GLU A 246 1.26 -22.38 8.52
CA GLU A 246 1.00 -23.54 7.66
C GLU A 246 0.98 -24.86 8.46
N ALA A 247 0.48 -24.81 9.69
CA ALA A 247 0.43 -25.98 10.55
C ALA A 247 -0.78 -26.87 10.25
N THR A 248 -0.80 -28.09 10.79
CA THR A 248 -1.92 -29.04 10.66
C THR A 248 -3.26 -28.39 11.03
N GLN A 249 -3.28 -27.54 12.05
CA GLN A 249 -4.49 -26.83 12.47
C GLN A 249 -5.04 -25.83 11.43
N ASP A 250 -4.16 -25.23 10.62
CA ASP A 250 -4.55 -24.28 9.58
C ASP A 250 -5.12 -25.00 8.35
N PHE A 251 -4.53 -26.15 8.01
CA PHE A 251 -5.11 -27.04 7.00
C PHE A 251 -6.43 -27.66 7.46
N ARG A 252 -6.52 -28.05 8.74
CA ARG A 252 -7.76 -28.55 9.33
C ARG A 252 -8.85 -27.49 9.28
N PHE A 253 -8.49 -26.23 9.55
CA PHE A 253 -9.39 -25.10 9.40
C PHE A 253 -9.91 -24.97 7.96
N ILE A 254 -9.05 -24.98 6.93
CA ILE A 254 -9.54 -24.81 5.54
C ILE A 254 -10.48 -25.93 5.10
N PHE A 255 -10.24 -27.18 5.54
CA PHE A 255 -11.11 -28.31 5.21
C PHE A 255 -12.47 -28.23 5.91
N ARG A 256 -12.49 -27.84 7.18
CA ARG A 256 -13.76 -27.59 7.90
C ARG A 256 -14.51 -26.38 7.35
N ALA A 257 -13.79 -25.31 7.04
CA ALA A 257 -14.37 -24.11 6.43
C ALA A 257 -15.02 -24.42 5.06
N LEU A 258 -14.46 -25.36 4.30
CA LEU A 258 -15.06 -25.85 3.07
C LEU A 258 -16.39 -26.58 3.34
N GLN A 259 -16.44 -27.48 4.33
CA GLN A 259 -17.68 -28.16 4.74
C GLN A 259 -18.73 -27.15 5.23
N GLU A 260 -18.35 -26.19 6.06
CA GLU A 260 -19.23 -25.11 6.53
C GLU A 260 -19.78 -24.29 5.36
N GLY A 261 -18.94 -23.97 4.36
CA GLY A 261 -19.37 -23.28 3.14
C GLY A 261 -20.43 -24.06 2.35
N LEU A 262 -20.23 -25.37 2.18
CA LEU A 262 -21.18 -26.26 1.52
C LEU A 262 -22.52 -26.31 2.27
N GLN A 263 -22.47 -26.45 3.60
CA GLN A 263 -23.65 -26.47 4.47
C GLN A 263 -24.43 -25.15 4.41
N LYS A 264 -23.75 -24.00 4.40
CA LYS A 264 -24.39 -22.68 4.25
C LYS A 264 -25.23 -22.56 2.95
N LEU A 265 -24.85 -23.30 1.90
CA LEU A 265 -25.58 -23.35 0.62
C LEU A 265 -26.55 -24.53 0.50
N ASN A 266 -26.72 -25.35 1.54
CA ASN A 266 -27.46 -26.61 1.50
C ASN A 266 -27.00 -27.53 0.35
N LEU A 267 -25.69 -27.57 0.10
CA LEU A 267 -25.09 -28.48 -0.87
C LEU A 267 -24.70 -29.80 -0.21
N GLU A 268 -24.55 -30.85 -1.01
CA GLU A 268 -24.05 -32.14 -0.55
C GLU A 268 -22.65 -31.98 0.06
N GLU A 269 -22.44 -32.63 1.21
CA GLU A 269 -21.15 -32.62 1.88
C GLU A 269 -20.08 -33.29 1.02
N ILE A 270 -18.89 -32.70 1.00
CA ILE A 270 -17.78 -33.27 0.26
C ILE A 270 -17.27 -34.52 0.98
N ASN A 271 -17.25 -35.64 0.27
CA ASN A 271 -16.65 -36.89 0.70
C ASN A 271 -15.55 -37.28 -0.31
N PRO A 272 -14.31 -36.81 -0.11
CA PRO A 272 -13.21 -37.00 -1.04
C PRO A 272 -12.54 -38.38 -0.91
N ASP A 273 -12.32 -39.06 -2.04
CA ASP A 273 -11.62 -40.35 -2.10
C ASP A 273 -10.09 -40.16 -2.10
N PHE A 274 -9.61 -39.01 -2.60
CA PHE A 274 -8.18 -38.76 -2.81
C PHE A 274 -7.78 -37.35 -2.37
N LEU A 275 -6.68 -37.27 -1.63
CA LEU A 275 -5.92 -36.05 -1.39
C LEU A 275 -4.71 -35.99 -2.33
N ILE A 276 -4.50 -34.85 -2.99
CA ILE A 276 -3.33 -34.54 -3.80
C ILE A 276 -2.62 -33.35 -3.15
N THR A 277 -1.35 -33.54 -2.78
CA THR A 277 -0.53 -32.55 -2.08
C THR A 277 0.95 -32.80 -2.40
N ASP A 278 1.82 -31.84 -2.07
CA ASP A 278 3.27 -31.88 -2.29
C ASP A 278 4.03 -32.80 -1.32
N GLY A 279 3.30 -33.47 -0.42
CA GLY A 279 3.86 -34.40 0.57
C GLY A 279 3.99 -33.81 1.97
N ALA A 280 3.42 -32.63 2.23
CA ALA A 280 3.39 -32.05 3.58
C ALA A 280 2.57 -32.90 4.56
N ASP A 281 3.21 -33.33 5.66
CA ASP A 281 2.56 -34.10 6.73
C ASP A 281 1.41 -33.33 7.39
N ALA A 282 1.53 -32.00 7.49
CA ALA A 282 0.48 -31.13 8.04
C ALA A 282 -0.83 -31.26 7.25
N ILE A 283 -0.74 -31.30 5.91
CA ILE A 283 -1.91 -31.44 5.03
C ILE A 283 -2.51 -32.83 5.16
N ARG A 284 -1.67 -33.88 5.15
CA ARG A 284 -2.12 -35.27 5.29
C ARG A 284 -2.84 -35.50 6.62
N ASN A 285 -2.25 -35.06 7.73
CA ASN A 285 -2.82 -35.22 9.06
C ASN A 285 -4.15 -34.46 9.18
N ALA A 286 -4.20 -33.21 8.70
CA ALA A 286 -5.42 -32.42 8.68
C ALA A 286 -6.54 -33.05 7.85
N PHE A 287 -6.20 -33.63 6.70
CA PHE A 287 -7.17 -34.32 5.85
C PHE A 287 -7.71 -35.57 6.54
N GLN A 288 -6.85 -36.37 7.17
CA GLN A 288 -7.28 -37.53 7.97
C GLN A 288 -8.16 -37.12 9.15
N ASP A 289 -7.86 -36.01 9.82
CA ASP A 289 -8.67 -35.51 10.95
C ASP A 289 -10.08 -35.05 10.56
N VAL A 290 -10.29 -34.65 9.30
CA VAL A 290 -11.56 -34.07 8.82
C VAL A 290 -12.35 -35.05 7.96
N PHE A 291 -11.67 -35.84 7.13
CA PHE A 291 -12.28 -36.75 6.16
C PHE A 291 -11.88 -38.21 6.36
N GLY A 292 -11.00 -38.52 7.32
CA GLY A 292 -10.62 -39.89 7.63
C GLY A 292 -11.73 -40.59 8.44
N GLU A 293 -12.34 -41.60 7.83
CA GLU A 293 -13.04 -42.67 8.55
C GLU A 293 -12.09 -43.85 8.81
#